data_AF-A0A919NSN1-F1
#
_entry.id   AF-A0A919NSN1-F1
#
_cell.length_a   1.000
_cell.length_b   1.000
_cell.length_c   1.000
_cell.angle_alpha   90.00
_cell.angle_beta   90.00
_cell.angle_gamma   90.00
#
_symmetry.space_group_name_H-M   'P 1'
#
loop_
_entity.id
_entity.type
_entity.pdbx_description
1 polymer ?
#
loop_
_entity_poly.entity_id
_entity_poly.type
_entity_poly.pdbx_seq_one_letter_code
_entity_poly.pdbx_strand_id
1 'polypeptide(L)'
;MQAISVPPEVIDTQPVSGRRARAPAIGNAESGAGAVNGVAAAAGPLAGGLLTEHLSWRWVFLVNLPICLIAIWFTVRGVRESRAPAGGRLDLPGTISFTVAAAAVTYGLIRGGEAGWTDGVTLAAFAAGLVALAGFLVVEVRSDHPMLDLTLFRRVPFTVLIVAAFLAQAAAFAYLPFSTVWLQQVLGNGPVDAGLYGALPSAAAALLVGASAGRYLQRIAPRWTVGIGLLLIAAGNLMQARIGTDSTGSVLIPGLIVAGLGIGCVLPANASAVLAEVPRERSGMAGGALNTFRQLGLAFGIAVFGTVFTNRIADGHGTPAAVADGLNTTLLIASGTALAAAILVLVLLRKPAAVPASS
;
A
#
# COMPACT_ATOMS: atom_id res chain seq x y z
N MET A 1 4.06 -26.65 -65.32
CA MET A 1 2.58 -26.67 -65.30
C MET A 1 2.14 -26.28 -63.90
N GLN A 2 1.37 -25.19 -63.80
CA GLN A 2 0.98 -24.46 -62.59
C GLN A 2 -0.17 -25.11 -61.80
N ALA A 3 -0.31 -24.62 -60.55
CA ALA A 3 -1.54 -24.44 -59.74
C ALA A 3 -2.12 -25.71 -59.06
N ILE A 4 -2.07 -25.83 -57.72
CA ILE A 4 -2.93 -25.19 -56.68
C ILE A 4 -4.38 -25.69 -56.72
N SER A 5 -4.76 -26.48 -55.70
CA SER A 5 -6.12 -26.48 -55.14
C SER A 5 -6.13 -26.93 -53.66
N VAL A 6 -6.49 -25.97 -52.80
CA VAL A 6 -7.03 -26.07 -51.43
C VAL A 6 -8.46 -25.49 -51.57
N PRO A 7 -9.57 -25.93 -50.91
CA PRO A 7 -9.83 -25.89 -49.43
C PRO A 7 -10.96 -26.87 -48.94
N PRO A 8 -11.71 -26.67 -47.82
CA PRO A 8 -11.50 -25.89 -46.58
C PRO A 8 -11.70 -26.68 -45.24
N GLU A 9 -10.99 -26.20 -44.22
CA GLU A 9 -11.35 -25.97 -42.80
C GLU A 9 -12.67 -26.50 -42.21
N VAL A 10 -12.54 -27.28 -41.12
CA VAL A 10 -13.53 -27.35 -40.03
C VAL A 10 -13.00 -26.52 -38.87
N ILE A 11 -13.45 -25.27 -38.78
CA ILE A 11 -13.25 -24.39 -37.63
C ILE A 11 -14.34 -24.73 -36.60
N ASP A 12 -13.90 -25.30 -35.47
CA ASP A 12 -14.72 -25.48 -34.27
C ASP A 12 -15.12 -24.09 -33.73
N THR A 13 -16.39 -23.74 -33.93
CA THR A 13 -16.97 -22.45 -33.55
C THR A 13 -17.53 -22.51 -32.14
N GLN A 14 -16.66 -22.40 -31.14
CA GLN A 14 -17.10 -22.02 -29.79
C GLN A 14 -17.56 -20.54 -29.82
N PRO A 15 -18.79 -20.20 -29.38
CA PRO A 15 -19.33 -18.87 -29.53
C PRO A 15 -18.56 -17.84 -28.67
N VAL A 16 -18.01 -16.82 -29.35
CA VAL A 16 -17.22 -15.69 -28.82
C VAL A 16 -18.07 -14.69 -28.00
N SER A 17 -19.32 -15.01 -27.66
CA SER A 17 -20.27 -14.10 -26.99
C SER A 17 -20.04 -13.93 -25.48
N GLY A 18 -19.26 -14.80 -24.83
CA GLY A 18 -19.06 -14.78 -23.36
C GLY A 18 -18.00 -13.81 -22.81
N ARG A 19 -17.05 -13.33 -23.64
CA ARG A 19 -15.94 -12.45 -23.17
C ARG A 19 -16.34 -10.97 -23.05
N ARG A 20 -17.23 -10.47 -23.91
CA ARG A 20 -17.63 -9.06 -23.94
C ARG A 20 -18.60 -8.66 -22.82
N ALA A 21 -19.42 -9.58 -22.30
CA ALA A 21 -20.37 -9.28 -21.23
C ALA A 21 -19.75 -9.32 -19.81
N ARG A 22 -18.63 -10.04 -19.62
CA ARG A 22 -17.95 -10.15 -18.32
C ARG A 22 -16.98 -8.99 -18.04
N ALA A 23 -16.31 -8.46 -19.06
CA ALA A 23 -15.42 -7.30 -18.93
C ALA A 23 -16.09 -6.05 -18.28
N PRO A 24 -17.33 -5.64 -18.65
CA PRO A 24 -18.01 -4.53 -17.98
C PRO A 24 -18.42 -4.88 -16.55
N ALA A 25 -18.82 -6.12 -16.25
CA ALA A 25 -19.21 -6.51 -14.89
C ALA A 25 -18.03 -6.47 -13.90
N ILE A 26 -16.83 -6.90 -14.33
CA ILE A 26 -15.61 -6.85 -13.52
C ILE A 26 -15.14 -5.40 -13.36
N GLY A 27 -15.15 -4.60 -14.42
CA GLY A 27 -14.82 -3.17 -14.36
C GLY A 27 -15.79 -2.36 -13.48
N ASN A 28 -17.07 -2.74 -13.46
CA ASN A 28 -18.08 -2.12 -12.60
C ASN A 28 -17.86 -2.50 -11.12
N ALA A 29 -17.53 -3.76 -10.83
CA ALA A 29 -17.20 -4.21 -9.47
C ALA A 29 -15.91 -3.58 -8.93
N GLU A 30 -14.85 -3.51 -9.74
CA GLU A 30 -13.58 -2.85 -9.39
C GLU A 30 -13.77 -1.33 -9.19
N SER A 31 -14.60 -0.69 -10.02
CA SER A 31 -14.94 0.73 -9.84
C SER A 31 -15.80 1.00 -8.60
N GLY A 32 -16.70 0.07 -8.25
CA GLY A 32 -17.50 0.12 -7.01
C GLY A 32 -16.62 -0.04 -5.77
N ALA A 33 -15.70 -1.01 -5.78
CA ALA A 33 -14.75 -1.21 -4.68
C ALA A 33 -13.81 0.00 -4.48
N GLY A 34 -13.37 0.63 -5.58
CA GLY A 34 -12.57 1.86 -5.53
C GLY A 34 -13.35 3.04 -4.93
N ALA A 35 -14.61 3.23 -5.32
CA ALA A 35 -15.47 4.28 -4.77
C ALA A 35 -15.77 4.06 -3.27
N VAL A 36 -16.03 2.82 -2.85
CA VAL A 36 -16.29 2.48 -1.44
C VAL A 36 -15.06 2.67 -0.58
N ASN A 37 -13.90 2.14 -0.99
CA ASN A 37 -12.63 2.40 -0.31
C ASN A 37 -12.33 3.89 -0.26
N GLY A 38 -12.74 4.61 -1.30
CA GLY A 38 -12.53 6.03 -1.38
C GLY A 38 -13.33 6.82 -0.34
N VAL A 39 -14.63 6.61 -0.30
CA VAL A 39 -15.53 7.21 0.71
C VAL A 39 -15.07 6.83 2.12
N ALA A 40 -14.68 5.57 2.35
CA ALA A 40 -14.15 5.11 3.64
C ALA A 40 -12.85 5.83 4.04
N ALA A 41 -11.93 6.09 3.10
CA ALA A 41 -10.68 6.77 3.37
C ALA A 41 -10.86 8.26 3.75
N ALA A 42 -11.84 8.96 3.19
CA ALA A 42 -12.16 10.34 3.59
C ALA A 42 -13.01 10.42 4.86
N ALA A 43 -14.00 9.53 5.01
CA ALA A 43 -14.89 9.53 6.16
C ALA A 43 -14.22 8.98 7.42
N GLY A 44 -13.25 8.07 7.28
CA GLY A 44 -12.58 7.37 8.38
C GLY A 44 -11.95 8.29 9.41
N PRO A 45 -11.04 9.22 9.04
CA PRO A 45 -10.41 10.14 9.99
C PRO A 45 -11.40 11.05 10.71
N LEU A 46 -12.43 11.57 10.01
CA LEU A 46 -13.47 12.41 10.62
C LEU A 46 -14.33 11.63 11.61
N ALA A 47 -14.82 10.46 11.20
CA ALA A 47 -15.62 9.61 12.07
C ALA A 47 -14.80 9.13 13.28
N GLY A 48 -13.55 8.73 13.08
CA GLY A 48 -12.64 8.34 14.14
C GLY A 48 -12.35 9.46 15.13
N GLY A 49 -12.13 10.68 14.64
CA GLY A 49 -11.95 11.88 15.46
C GLY A 49 -13.19 12.18 16.31
N LEU A 50 -14.37 12.26 15.68
CA LEU A 50 -15.65 12.54 16.36
C LEU A 50 -16.01 11.48 17.42
N LEU A 51 -15.78 10.20 17.12
CA LEU A 51 -16.00 9.11 18.07
C LEU A 51 -15.06 9.19 19.27
N THR A 52 -13.80 9.56 19.03
CA THR A 52 -12.79 9.67 20.09
C THR A 52 -13.06 10.86 21.00
N GLU A 53 -13.49 11.99 20.42
CA GLU A 53 -13.78 13.23 21.14
C GLU A 53 -15.07 13.16 21.97
N HIS A 54 -16.16 12.64 21.41
CA HIS A 54 -17.48 12.70 22.06
C HIS A 54 -17.87 11.46 22.88
N LEU A 55 -17.35 10.28 22.54
CA LEU A 55 -17.79 9.02 23.17
C LEU A 55 -16.67 8.36 23.96
N SER A 56 -15.55 8.08 23.31
CA SER A 56 -14.29 7.53 23.84
C SER A 56 -13.55 6.84 22.69
N TRP A 57 -12.23 6.76 22.75
CA TRP A 57 -11.39 5.98 21.82
C TRP A 57 -11.88 4.53 21.65
N ARG A 58 -12.52 3.93 22.66
CA ARG A 58 -13.05 2.55 22.60
C ARG A 58 -14.13 2.38 21.52
N TRP A 59 -14.89 3.42 21.23
CA TRP A 59 -15.97 3.38 20.25
C TRP A 59 -15.47 3.28 18.81
N VAL A 60 -14.23 3.70 18.54
CA VAL A 60 -13.57 3.47 17.24
C VAL A 60 -13.49 1.97 16.95
N PHE A 61 -13.32 1.12 17.97
CA PHE A 61 -13.35 -0.34 17.82
C PHE A 61 -14.77 -0.91 17.79
N LEU A 62 -15.68 -0.38 18.63
CA LEU A 62 -17.06 -0.88 18.71
C LEU A 62 -17.88 -0.61 17.45
N VAL A 63 -17.64 0.50 16.74
CA VAL A 63 -18.34 0.82 15.48
C VAL A 63 -17.96 -0.14 14.36
N ASN A 64 -16.78 -0.75 14.42
CA ASN A 64 -16.38 -1.76 13.43
C ASN A 64 -17.20 -3.07 13.57
N LEU A 65 -17.61 -3.45 14.78
CA LEU A 65 -18.40 -4.68 15.01
C LEU A 65 -19.69 -4.75 14.16
N PRO A 66 -20.62 -3.78 14.20
CA PRO A 66 -21.84 -3.84 13.39
C PRO A 66 -21.53 -3.80 11.89
N ILE A 67 -20.50 -3.05 11.46
CA ILE A 67 -20.07 -3.00 10.05
C ILE A 67 -19.58 -4.39 9.60
N CYS A 68 -18.77 -5.07 10.42
CA CYS A 68 -18.31 -6.43 10.15
C CYS A 68 -19.48 -7.42 10.08
N LEU A 69 -20.46 -7.34 10.98
CA LEU A 69 -21.64 -8.20 10.96
C LEU A 69 -22.46 -8.00 9.67
N ILE A 70 -22.65 -6.75 9.25
CA ILE A 70 -23.35 -6.41 7.99
C ILE A 70 -22.56 -6.93 6.79
N ALA A 71 -21.23 -6.78 6.78
CA ALA A 71 -20.38 -7.29 5.72
C ALA A 71 -20.43 -8.83 5.63
N ILE A 72 -20.37 -9.52 6.77
CA ILE A 72 -20.52 -10.99 6.84
C ILE A 72 -21.88 -11.40 6.30
N TRP A 73 -22.94 -10.72 6.71
CA TRP A 73 -24.30 -11.00 6.26
C TRP A 73 -24.45 -10.89 4.74
N PHE A 74 -23.98 -9.79 4.14
CA PHE A 74 -23.99 -9.62 2.69
C PHE A 74 -23.09 -10.63 1.98
N THR A 75 -21.95 -10.98 2.56
CA THR A 75 -21.04 -11.98 1.99
C THR A 75 -21.72 -13.35 1.93
N VAL A 76 -22.28 -13.83 3.04
CA VAL A 76 -22.95 -15.13 3.14
C VAL A 76 -24.18 -15.21 2.22
N ARG A 77 -24.91 -14.10 2.02
CA ARG A 77 -26.11 -14.07 1.16
C ARG A 77 -25.83 -13.82 -0.32
N GLY A 78 -24.79 -13.05 -0.64
CA GLY A 78 -24.59 -12.47 -1.97
C GLY A 78 -23.42 -13.07 -2.76
N VAL A 79 -22.41 -13.63 -2.08
CA VAL A 79 -21.21 -14.16 -2.75
C VAL A 79 -21.39 -15.64 -3.00
N ARG A 80 -21.55 -16.02 -4.28
CA ARG A 80 -21.42 -17.43 -4.70
C ARG A 80 -19.95 -17.83 -4.61
N GLU A 81 -19.65 -18.98 -4.01
CA GLU A 81 -18.29 -19.53 -3.98
C GLU A 81 -17.66 -19.54 -5.38
N SER A 82 -16.55 -18.81 -5.53
CA SER A 82 -15.73 -18.91 -6.74
C SER A 82 -14.83 -20.13 -6.59
N ARG A 83 -15.29 -21.29 -7.10
CA ARG A 83 -14.44 -22.49 -7.14
C ARG A 83 -13.31 -22.27 -8.14
N ALA A 84 -12.07 -22.23 -7.66
CA ALA A 84 -10.91 -22.40 -8.53
C ALA A 84 -11.03 -23.78 -9.21
N PRO A 85 -10.85 -23.90 -10.53
CA PRO A 85 -11.00 -25.17 -11.27
C PRO A 85 -10.07 -26.30 -10.78
N ALA A 86 -9.03 -25.97 -10.02
CA ALA A 86 -8.15 -26.91 -9.34
C ALA A 86 -8.21 -26.66 -7.83
N GLY A 87 -8.56 -27.68 -7.06
CA GLY A 87 -8.60 -27.64 -5.60
C GLY A 87 -7.21 -27.51 -4.99
N GLY A 88 -6.65 -26.29 -5.01
CA GLY A 88 -5.40 -25.98 -4.31
C GLY A 88 -5.59 -26.17 -2.80
N ARG A 89 -4.78 -27.05 -2.21
CA ARG A 89 -4.71 -27.22 -0.74
C ARG A 89 -4.08 -25.96 -0.15
N LEU A 90 -4.56 -25.52 1.01
CA LEU A 90 -3.99 -24.37 1.72
C LEU A 90 -2.55 -24.70 2.14
N ASP A 91 -1.59 -23.84 1.79
CA ASP A 91 -0.21 -23.95 2.27
C ASP A 91 -0.11 -23.49 3.73
N LEU A 92 -0.57 -24.34 4.64
CA LEU A 92 -0.54 -24.10 6.08
C LEU A 92 0.89 -23.87 6.61
N PRO A 93 1.90 -24.68 6.26
CA PRO A 93 3.27 -24.46 6.70
C PRO A 93 3.82 -23.11 6.21
N GLY A 94 3.60 -22.75 4.94
CA GLY A 94 4.02 -21.48 4.36
C GLY A 94 3.31 -20.30 5.04
N THR A 95 1.99 -20.40 5.22
CA THR A 95 1.19 -19.36 5.89
C THR A 95 1.66 -19.10 7.32
N ILE A 96 1.87 -20.16 8.11
CA ILE A 96 2.29 -20.03 9.52
C ILE A 96 3.71 -19.47 9.61
N SER A 97 4.66 -20.03 8.84
CA SER A 97 6.06 -19.56 8.86
C SER A 97 6.18 -18.10 8.43
N PHE A 98 5.46 -17.70 7.38
CA PHE A 98 5.40 -16.31 6.94
C PHE A 98 4.76 -15.38 7.98
N THR A 99 3.65 -15.81 8.60
CA THR A 99 2.97 -15.02 9.64
C THR A 99 3.89 -14.78 10.84
N VAL A 100 4.60 -15.82 11.29
CA VAL A 100 5.58 -15.71 12.37
C VAL A 100 6.74 -14.81 11.97
N ALA A 101 7.25 -14.93 10.73
CA ALA A 101 8.32 -14.08 10.23
C ALA A 101 7.91 -12.60 10.22
N ALA A 102 6.77 -12.28 9.62
CA ALA A 102 6.25 -10.93 9.55
C ALA A 102 6.00 -10.36 10.96
N ALA A 103 5.36 -11.12 11.85
CA ALA A 103 5.08 -10.69 13.22
C ALA A 103 6.36 -10.44 14.02
N ALA A 104 7.34 -11.34 13.96
CA ALA A 104 8.59 -11.21 14.69
C ALA A 104 9.44 -10.03 14.18
N VAL A 105 9.52 -9.83 12.85
CA VAL A 105 10.22 -8.68 12.26
C VAL A 105 9.52 -7.36 12.62
N THR A 106 8.20 -7.29 12.49
CA THR A 106 7.43 -6.09 12.87
C THR A 106 7.56 -5.80 14.37
N TYR A 107 7.51 -6.82 15.23
CA TYR A 107 7.71 -6.65 16.66
C TYR A 107 9.12 -6.16 16.99
N GLY A 108 10.15 -6.74 16.38
CA GLY A 108 11.53 -6.31 16.54
C GLY A 108 11.73 -4.85 16.11
N LEU A 109 11.09 -4.42 15.02
CA LEU A 109 11.11 -3.04 14.55
C LEU A 109 10.47 -2.06 15.54
N ILE A 110 9.29 -2.39 16.07
CA ILE A 110 8.59 -1.56 17.05
C ILE A 110 9.44 -1.45 18.33
N ARG A 111 9.87 -2.59 18.86
CA ARG A 111 10.65 -2.64 20.10
C ARG A 111 12.04 -2.03 19.96
N GLY A 112 12.65 -2.12 18.77
CA GLY A 112 13.91 -1.44 18.48
C GLY A 112 13.79 0.09 18.59
N GLY A 113 12.65 0.65 18.20
CA GLY A 113 12.35 2.06 18.38
C GLY A 113 12.07 2.47 19.83
N GLU A 114 11.46 1.58 20.64
CA GLU A 114 11.05 1.88 22.02
C GLU A 114 12.16 1.58 23.06
N ALA A 115 12.77 0.40 22.99
CA ALA A 115 13.72 -0.13 23.96
C ALA A 115 15.17 -0.11 23.46
N GLY A 116 15.37 0.25 22.19
CA GLY A 116 16.68 0.32 21.55
C GLY A 116 17.01 -0.89 20.68
N TRP A 117 17.86 -0.65 19.69
CA TRP A 117 18.24 -1.62 18.66
C TRP A 117 19.19 -2.71 19.15
N THR A 118 19.83 -2.51 20.29
CA THR A 118 20.74 -3.47 20.94
C THR A 118 20.06 -4.25 22.07
N ASP A 119 18.77 -4.01 22.34
CA ASP A 119 18.01 -4.78 23.34
C ASP A 119 17.98 -6.27 22.95
N GLY A 120 18.19 -7.14 23.94
CA GLY A 120 18.28 -8.59 23.72
C GLY A 120 16.99 -9.15 23.13
N VAL A 121 15.83 -8.60 23.50
CA VAL A 121 14.54 -9.02 22.96
C VAL A 121 14.33 -8.52 21.53
N THR A 122 14.78 -7.30 21.21
CA THR A 122 14.80 -6.77 19.84
C THR A 122 15.63 -7.67 18.92
N LEU A 123 16.85 -8.02 19.33
CA LEU A 123 17.73 -8.91 18.57
C LEU A 123 17.16 -10.32 18.44
N ALA A 124 16.58 -10.86 19.52
CA ALA A 124 15.93 -12.17 19.49
C ALA A 124 14.71 -12.18 18.54
N ALA A 125 13.93 -11.11 18.50
CA ALA A 125 12.80 -10.97 17.59
C ALA A 125 13.26 -10.92 16.12
N PHE A 126 14.32 -10.16 15.81
CA PHE A 126 14.90 -10.16 14.47
C PHE A 126 15.49 -11.51 14.08
N ALA A 127 16.19 -12.18 14.99
CA ALA A 127 16.72 -13.52 14.77
C ALA A 127 15.59 -14.54 14.51
N ALA A 128 14.54 -14.53 15.33
CA ALA A 128 13.36 -15.37 15.15
C ALA A 128 12.65 -15.08 13.81
N GLY A 129 12.53 -13.81 13.45
CA GLY A 129 11.97 -13.37 12.17
C GLY A 129 12.78 -13.86 10.97
N LEU A 130 14.11 -13.75 11.03
CA LEU A 130 15.01 -14.24 9.98
C LEU A 130 14.96 -15.76 9.85
N VAL A 131 14.93 -16.49 10.97
CA VAL A 131 14.80 -17.96 10.98
C VAL A 131 13.45 -18.38 10.40
N ALA A 132 12.36 -17.72 10.80
CA ALA A 132 11.02 -18.01 10.28
C ALA A 132 10.91 -17.66 8.79
N LEU A 133 11.54 -16.57 8.33
CA LEU A 133 11.59 -16.19 6.92
C LEU A 133 12.41 -17.19 6.10
N ALA A 134 13.55 -17.66 6.61
CA ALA A 134 14.32 -18.73 5.97
C ALA A 134 13.52 -20.03 5.91
N GLY A 135 12.81 -20.37 6.98
CA GLY A 135 11.88 -21.50 7.03
C GLY A 135 10.78 -21.38 5.98
N PHE A 136 10.16 -20.20 5.87
CA PHE A 136 9.17 -19.88 4.84
C PHE A 136 9.74 -20.11 3.44
N LEU A 137 10.92 -19.57 3.12
CA LEU A 137 11.54 -19.77 1.80
C LEU A 137 11.82 -21.24 1.50
N VAL A 138 12.27 -22.02 2.48
CA VAL A 138 12.52 -23.46 2.32
C VAL A 138 11.22 -24.23 2.09
N VAL A 139 10.17 -23.91 2.84
CA VAL A 139 8.83 -24.50 2.66
C VAL A 139 8.31 -24.17 1.27
N GLU A 140 8.41 -22.92 0.85
CA GLU A 140 7.87 -22.43 -0.42
C GLU A 140 8.53 -23.07 -1.62
N VAL A 141 9.85 -23.28 -1.57
CA VAL A 141 10.61 -23.96 -2.62
C VAL A 141 10.27 -25.45 -2.71
N ARG A 142 9.82 -26.06 -1.61
CA ARG A 142 9.49 -27.50 -1.52
C ARG A 142 8.00 -27.79 -1.65
N SER A 143 7.13 -26.78 -1.60
CA SER A 143 5.68 -26.93 -1.63
C SER A 143 5.18 -27.18 -3.07
N ASP A 144 4.29 -28.16 -3.23
CA ASP A 144 3.62 -28.42 -4.53
C ASP A 144 2.58 -27.34 -4.88
N HIS A 145 2.09 -26.62 -3.86
CA HIS A 145 1.11 -25.54 -3.97
C HIS A 145 1.55 -24.32 -3.15
N PRO A 146 2.64 -23.64 -3.57
CA PRO A 146 3.18 -22.50 -2.81
C PRO A 146 2.14 -21.36 -2.69
N MET A 147 2.04 -20.78 -1.51
CA MET A 147 1.34 -19.53 -1.23
C MET A 147 1.85 -18.35 -2.08
N LEU A 148 3.15 -18.31 -2.39
CA LEU A 148 3.88 -17.29 -3.11
C LEU A 148 4.92 -17.93 -4.02
N ASP A 149 4.62 -17.96 -5.32
CA ASP A 149 5.56 -18.42 -6.34
C ASP A 149 6.75 -17.46 -6.44
N LEU A 150 7.86 -17.85 -5.82
CA LEU A 150 9.11 -17.08 -5.78
C LEU A 150 9.71 -16.85 -7.17
N THR A 151 9.32 -17.61 -8.19
CA THR A 151 9.78 -17.38 -9.57
C THR A 151 9.29 -16.05 -10.13
N LEU A 152 8.21 -15.48 -9.58
CA LEU A 152 7.73 -14.15 -9.93
C LEU A 152 8.75 -13.06 -9.60
N PHE A 153 9.50 -13.20 -8.51
CA PHE A 153 10.55 -12.25 -8.13
C PHE A 153 11.80 -12.31 -9.01
N ARG A 154 11.92 -13.34 -9.86
CA ARG A 154 12.97 -13.38 -10.89
C ARG A 154 12.65 -12.43 -12.06
N ARG A 155 11.39 -12.00 -12.19
CA ARG A 155 10.98 -11.00 -13.19
C ARG A 155 11.20 -9.60 -12.64
N VAL A 156 12.11 -8.86 -13.28
CA VAL A 156 12.47 -7.49 -12.89
C VAL A 156 11.23 -6.57 -12.72
N PRO A 157 10.24 -6.53 -13.64
CA PRO A 157 9.08 -5.65 -13.47
C PRO A 157 8.27 -5.95 -12.21
N PHE A 158 8.00 -7.23 -11.92
CA PHE A 158 7.27 -7.64 -10.73
C PHE A 158 8.00 -7.22 -9.45
N THR A 159 9.30 -7.53 -9.35
CA THR A 159 10.12 -7.16 -8.19
C THR A 159 10.18 -5.65 -7.99
N VAL A 160 10.38 -4.88 -9.08
CA VAL A 160 10.42 -3.41 -9.02
C VAL A 160 9.10 -2.85 -8.51
N LEU A 161 7.95 -3.37 -8.97
CA LEU A 161 6.64 -2.91 -8.53
C LEU A 161 6.31 -3.28 -7.07
N ILE A 162 6.76 -4.44 -6.60
CA ILE A 162 6.61 -4.85 -5.20
C ILE A 162 7.49 -3.99 -4.28
N VAL A 163 8.75 -3.77 -4.63
CA VAL A 163 9.66 -2.90 -3.87
C VAL A 163 9.16 -1.45 -3.90
N ALA A 164 8.68 -0.97 -5.05
CA ALA A 164 8.08 0.35 -5.15
C ALA A 164 6.84 0.49 -4.26
N ALA A 165 5.99 -0.54 -4.16
CA ALA A 165 4.83 -0.52 -3.27
C ALA A 165 5.22 -0.44 -1.78
N PHE A 166 6.26 -1.19 -1.40
CA PHE A 166 6.83 -1.16 -0.04
C PHE A 166 7.33 0.25 0.30
N LEU A 167 8.17 0.83 -0.57
CA LEU A 167 8.75 2.16 -0.36
C LEU A 167 7.69 3.27 -0.43
N ALA A 168 6.72 3.14 -1.34
CA ALA A 168 5.60 4.07 -1.47
C ALA A 168 4.78 4.13 -0.18
N GLN A 169 4.48 2.98 0.43
CA GLN A 169 3.74 2.93 1.69
C GLN A 169 4.51 3.54 2.86
N ALA A 170 5.81 3.26 2.95
CA ALA A 170 6.67 3.89 3.94
C ALA A 170 6.63 5.43 3.77
N ALA A 171 6.92 5.92 2.56
CA ALA A 171 7.01 7.35 2.29
C ALA A 171 5.67 8.09 2.42
N ALA A 172 4.55 7.46 2.04
CA ALA A 172 3.24 8.11 2.01
C ALA A 172 2.57 8.19 3.38
N PHE A 173 2.81 7.21 4.27
CA PHE A 173 1.98 7.04 5.47
C PHE A 173 2.77 6.92 6.77
N ALA A 174 4.03 6.49 6.74
CA ALA A 174 4.75 6.19 7.98
C ALA A 174 5.08 7.42 8.83
N TYR A 175 5.04 8.64 8.26
CA TYR A 175 5.28 9.87 9.00
C TYR A 175 4.04 10.39 9.76
N LEU A 176 2.83 9.93 9.39
CA LEU A 176 1.56 10.46 9.91
C LEU A 176 1.41 10.36 11.44
N PRO A 177 1.87 9.29 12.12
CA PRO A 177 1.84 9.24 13.58
C PRO A 177 2.64 10.38 14.21
N PHE A 178 3.82 10.72 13.66
CA PHE A 178 4.66 11.81 14.18
C PHE A 178 4.06 13.18 13.89
N SER A 179 3.42 13.37 12.73
CA SER A 179 2.62 14.57 12.46
C SER A 179 1.50 14.74 13.46
N THR A 180 0.84 13.65 13.85
CA THR A 180 -0.23 13.66 14.86
C THR A 180 0.32 14.04 16.24
N VAL A 181 1.48 13.49 16.62
CA VAL A 181 2.18 13.86 17.86
C VAL A 181 2.50 15.35 17.88
N TRP A 182 3.02 15.91 16.79
CA TRP A 182 3.30 17.36 16.71
C TRP A 182 2.01 18.20 16.80
N LEU A 183 0.96 17.86 16.04
CA LEU A 183 -0.32 18.58 16.07
C LEU A 183 -0.95 18.58 17.48
N GLN A 184 -0.88 17.46 18.20
CA GLN A 184 -1.53 17.34 19.51
C GLN A 184 -0.65 17.81 20.67
N GLN A 185 0.61 17.37 20.72
CA GLN A 185 1.49 17.64 21.86
C GLN A 185 2.20 19.00 21.78
N VAL A 186 2.47 19.51 20.57
CA VAL A 186 3.13 20.81 20.39
C VAL A 186 2.13 21.93 20.15
N LEU A 187 1.18 21.72 19.23
CA LEU A 187 0.18 22.76 18.92
C LEU A 187 -1.06 22.72 19.83
N GLY A 188 -1.23 21.65 20.62
CA GLY A 188 -2.39 21.52 21.51
C GLY A 188 -3.71 21.28 20.79
N ASN A 189 -3.68 20.91 19.50
CA ASN A 189 -4.89 20.67 18.72
C ASN A 189 -5.66 19.45 19.26
N GLY A 190 -6.99 19.52 19.20
CA GLY A 190 -7.84 18.37 19.51
C GLY A 190 -7.64 17.21 18.51
N PRO A 191 -8.11 15.99 18.84
CA PRO A 191 -8.03 14.85 17.93
C PRO A 191 -8.72 15.07 16.58
N VAL A 192 -9.86 15.78 16.57
CA VAL A 192 -10.59 16.11 15.33
C VAL A 192 -9.76 17.05 14.46
N ASP A 193 -9.19 18.11 15.02
CA ASP A 193 -8.33 19.03 14.30
C ASP A 193 -7.09 18.32 13.76
N ALA A 194 -6.47 17.42 14.56
CA ALA A 194 -5.33 16.64 14.11
C ALA A 194 -5.68 15.74 12.91
N GLY A 195 -6.88 15.14 12.88
CA GLY A 195 -7.37 14.39 11.72
C GLY A 195 -7.68 15.27 10.51
N LEU A 196 -8.29 16.44 10.74
CA LEU A 196 -8.65 17.41 9.73
C LEU A 196 -7.42 18.01 9.03
N TYR A 197 -6.38 18.35 9.79
CA TYR A 197 -5.13 18.87 9.26
C TYR A 197 -4.17 17.78 8.78
N GLY A 198 -4.16 16.62 9.43
CA GLY A 198 -3.13 15.60 9.25
C GLY A 198 -3.45 14.48 8.26
N ALA A 199 -4.72 14.22 7.94
CA ALA A 199 -5.09 13.09 7.08
C ALA A 199 -6.12 13.44 6.01
N LEU A 200 -7.06 14.35 6.30
CA LEU A 200 -8.13 14.68 5.37
C LEU A 200 -7.67 15.27 4.03
N PRO A 201 -6.69 16.19 3.97
CA PRO A 201 -6.30 16.81 2.69
C PRO A 201 -5.66 15.80 1.73
N SER A 202 -4.81 14.89 2.24
CA SER A 202 -4.19 13.85 1.43
C SER A 202 -5.21 12.81 0.97
N ALA A 203 -6.13 12.40 1.85
CA ALA A 203 -7.22 11.51 1.51
C ALA A 203 -8.09 12.13 0.41
N ALA A 204 -8.62 13.34 0.62
CA ALA A 204 -9.47 14.03 -0.35
C ALA A 204 -8.79 14.18 -1.72
N ALA A 205 -7.51 14.60 -1.75
CA ALA A 205 -6.76 14.71 -2.99
C ALA A 205 -6.55 13.35 -3.69
N ALA A 206 -6.23 12.30 -2.94
CA ALA A 206 -6.09 10.95 -3.48
C ALA A 206 -7.40 10.43 -4.07
N LEU A 207 -8.54 10.74 -3.45
CA LEU A 207 -9.86 10.38 -3.96
C LEU A 207 -10.22 11.12 -5.23
N LEU A 208 -10.00 12.43 -5.26
CA LEU A 208 -10.29 13.24 -6.43
C LEU A 208 -9.53 12.71 -7.63
N VAL A 209 -8.24 12.41 -7.48
CA VAL A 209 -7.41 11.83 -8.55
C VAL A 209 -7.83 10.41 -8.89
N GLY A 210 -8.02 9.55 -7.89
CA GLY A 210 -8.43 8.16 -8.09
C GLY A 210 -9.76 8.04 -8.84
N ALA A 211 -10.73 8.88 -8.50
CA ALA A 211 -12.06 8.90 -9.13
C ALA A 211 -12.05 9.56 -10.52
N SER A 212 -11.39 10.72 -10.67
CA SER A 212 -11.44 11.50 -11.92
C SER A 212 -10.44 10.99 -12.96
N ALA A 213 -9.22 10.70 -12.54
CA ALA A 213 -8.11 10.36 -13.41
C ALA A 213 -7.82 8.86 -13.45
N GLY A 214 -8.35 8.07 -12.51
CA GLY A 214 -8.08 6.62 -12.42
C GLY A 214 -8.24 5.88 -13.75
N ARG A 215 -9.35 6.08 -14.47
CA ARG A 215 -9.58 5.44 -15.79
C ARG A 215 -8.61 5.90 -16.88
N TYR A 216 -8.22 7.17 -16.87
CA TYR A 216 -7.26 7.72 -17.83
C TYR A 216 -5.83 7.26 -17.53
N LEU A 217 -5.47 7.21 -16.25
CA LEU A 217 -4.16 6.75 -15.76
C LEU A 217 -3.90 5.27 -16.09
N GLN A 218 -4.94 4.44 -16.21
CA GLN A 218 -4.82 3.05 -16.68
C GLN A 218 -4.44 2.94 -18.17
N ARG A 219 -4.59 4.01 -18.97
CA ARG A 219 -4.17 4.05 -20.37
C ARG A 219 -2.70 4.47 -20.54
N ILE A 220 -2.11 5.09 -19.53
CA ILE A 220 -0.72 5.54 -19.54
C ILE A 220 0.16 4.39 -19.08
N ALA A 221 1.36 4.26 -19.66
CA ALA A 221 2.31 3.24 -19.27
C ALA A 221 2.59 3.31 -17.74
N PRO A 222 2.49 2.19 -17.00
CA PRO A 222 2.62 2.18 -15.54
C PRO A 222 3.90 2.86 -15.02
N ARG A 223 5.00 2.79 -15.77
CA ARG A 223 6.27 3.45 -15.43
C ARG A 223 6.09 4.95 -15.16
N TRP A 224 5.29 5.63 -15.98
CA TRP A 224 5.10 7.07 -15.90
C TRP A 224 4.10 7.42 -14.82
N THR A 225 2.97 6.71 -14.77
CA THR A 225 1.94 6.96 -13.75
C THR A 225 2.49 6.74 -12.34
N VAL A 226 3.14 5.61 -12.10
CA VAL A 226 3.73 5.29 -10.78
C VAL A 226 4.93 6.19 -10.50
N GLY A 227 5.83 6.39 -11.46
CA GLY A 227 7.00 7.25 -11.29
C GLY A 227 6.64 8.70 -10.97
N ILE A 228 5.74 9.33 -11.74
CA ILE A 228 5.28 10.70 -11.49
C ILE A 228 4.53 10.78 -10.16
N GLY A 229 3.68 9.81 -9.85
CA GLY A 229 2.98 9.77 -8.57
C GLY A 229 3.94 9.69 -7.36
N LEU A 230 5.03 8.93 -7.47
CA LEU A 230 6.08 8.88 -6.45
C LEU A 230 6.86 10.19 -6.33
N LEU A 231 7.12 10.88 -7.46
CA LEU A 231 7.71 12.22 -7.44
C LEU A 231 6.78 13.25 -6.77
N LEU A 232 5.46 13.14 -6.96
CA LEU A 232 4.48 13.98 -6.26
C LEU A 232 4.47 13.70 -4.75
N ILE A 233 4.54 12.43 -4.34
CA ILE A 233 4.69 12.08 -2.91
C ILE A 233 5.98 12.69 -2.35
N ALA A 234 7.10 12.58 -3.06
CA ALA A 234 8.37 13.17 -2.64
C ALA A 234 8.29 14.69 -2.50
N ALA A 235 7.71 15.37 -3.50
CA ALA A 235 7.52 16.82 -3.49
C ALA A 235 6.59 17.26 -2.34
N GLY A 236 5.48 16.56 -2.15
CA GLY A 236 4.54 16.82 -1.05
C GLY A 236 5.20 16.66 0.32
N ASN A 237 5.96 15.60 0.54
CA ASN A 237 6.72 15.39 1.78
C ASN A 237 7.78 16.49 1.99
N LEU A 238 8.48 16.90 0.93
CA LEU A 238 9.48 17.98 0.98
C LEU A 238 8.85 19.34 1.29
N MET A 239 7.65 19.61 0.75
CA MET A 239 6.90 20.82 1.05
C MET A 239 6.48 20.89 2.52
N GLN A 240 6.13 19.75 3.12
CA GLN A 240 5.79 19.66 4.54
C GLN A 240 7.01 19.85 5.45
N ALA A 241 8.22 19.52 5.00
CA ALA A 241 9.46 19.59 5.78
C ALA A 241 9.99 21.02 6.02
N ARG A 242 9.10 21.94 6.42
CA ARG A 242 9.39 23.36 6.67
C ARG A 242 8.74 23.85 7.96
N ILE A 243 8.54 22.94 8.91
CA ILE A 243 7.87 23.22 10.18
C ILE A 243 8.81 24.03 11.07
N GLY A 244 8.39 25.25 11.43
CA GLY A 244 9.07 26.10 12.41
C GLY A 244 8.31 26.17 13.74
N THR A 245 8.88 26.89 14.72
CA THR A 245 8.28 27.05 16.06
C THR A 245 6.96 27.81 16.06
N ASP A 246 6.77 28.73 15.10
CA ASP A 246 5.55 29.54 14.98
C ASP A 246 4.56 28.98 13.94
N SER A 247 4.82 27.77 13.43
CA SER A 247 3.99 27.15 12.40
C SER A 247 2.68 26.64 12.97
N THR A 248 1.59 26.84 12.24
CA THR A 248 0.29 26.22 12.55
C THR A 248 0.10 24.95 11.74
N GLY A 249 -0.88 24.12 12.11
CA GLY A 249 -1.18 22.85 11.41
C GLY A 249 -1.49 23.01 9.92
N SER A 250 -1.82 24.22 9.46
CA SER A 250 -2.05 24.55 8.06
C SER A 250 -0.81 24.41 7.17
N VAL A 251 0.40 24.46 7.75
CA VAL A 251 1.67 24.29 7.01
C VAL A 251 1.75 22.93 6.30
N LEU A 252 1.07 21.92 6.83
CA LEU A 252 1.06 20.57 6.26
C LEU A 252 0.14 20.47 5.04
N ILE A 253 -0.92 21.28 4.96
CA ILE A 253 -2.01 21.13 3.99
C ILE A 253 -1.50 21.12 2.54
N PRO A 254 -0.68 22.09 2.06
CA PRO A 254 -0.27 22.10 0.66
C PRO A 254 0.52 20.85 0.28
N GLY A 255 1.41 20.40 1.16
CA GLY A 255 2.21 19.21 0.91
C GLY A 255 1.42 17.91 1.03
N LEU A 256 0.43 17.84 1.94
CA LEU A 256 -0.51 16.72 2.02
C LEU A 256 -1.39 16.60 0.78
N ILE A 257 -1.85 17.73 0.22
CA ILE A 257 -2.60 17.73 -1.04
C ILE A 257 -1.72 17.15 -2.15
N VAL A 258 -0.50 17.68 -2.34
CA VAL A 258 0.42 17.22 -3.38
C VAL A 258 0.78 15.73 -3.21
N ALA A 259 1.07 15.30 -1.98
CA ALA A 259 1.32 13.89 -1.68
C ALA A 259 0.08 13.02 -1.95
N GLY A 260 -1.11 13.50 -1.58
CA GLY A 260 -2.39 12.85 -1.83
C GLY A 260 -2.66 12.63 -3.32
N LEU A 261 -2.40 13.64 -4.16
CA LEU A 261 -2.48 13.49 -5.62
C LEU A 261 -1.57 12.35 -6.11
N GLY A 262 -0.35 12.27 -5.57
CA GLY A 262 0.59 11.19 -5.86
C GLY A 262 0.09 9.81 -5.41
N ILE A 263 -0.44 9.71 -4.19
CA ILE A 263 -1.04 8.47 -3.64
C ILE A 263 -2.18 7.99 -4.53
N GLY A 264 -3.07 8.88 -4.95
CA GLY A 264 -4.19 8.59 -5.85
C GLY A 264 -3.77 8.04 -7.21
N CYS A 265 -2.57 8.40 -7.69
CA CYS A 265 -1.97 7.83 -8.90
C CYS A 265 -1.29 6.48 -8.63
N VAL A 266 -0.44 6.41 -7.60
CA VAL A 266 0.46 5.28 -7.34
C VAL A 266 -0.31 4.04 -6.93
N LEU A 267 -1.23 4.14 -5.96
CA LEU A 267 -1.90 2.97 -5.39
C LEU A 267 -2.66 2.13 -6.44
N PRO A 268 -3.54 2.72 -7.28
CA PRO A 268 -4.26 1.95 -8.29
C PRO A 268 -3.36 1.53 -9.46
N ALA A 269 -2.47 2.40 -9.95
CA ALA A 269 -1.62 2.08 -11.09
C ALA A 269 -0.61 0.97 -10.77
N ASN A 270 -0.02 1.01 -9.57
CA ASN A 270 0.91 -0.02 -9.12
C ASN A 270 0.20 -1.36 -8.90
N ALA A 271 -1.03 -1.34 -8.35
CA ALA A 271 -1.82 -2.56 -8.18
C ALA A 271 -2.16 -3.21 -9.53
N SER A 272 -2.67 -2.42 -10.48
CA SER A 272 -2.94 -2.92 -11.84
C SER A 272 -1.68 -3.44 -12.52
N ALA A 273 -0.55 -2.76 -12.37
CA ALA A 273 0.72 -3.18 -12.97
C ALA A 273 1.22 -4.51 -12.41
N VAL A 274 1.17 -4.71 -11.08
CA VAL A 274 1.56 -5.98 -10.46
C VAL A 274 0.68 -7.12 -10.95
N LEU A 275 -0.63 -6.90 -11.02
CA LEU A 275 -1.57 -7.92 -11.48
C LEU A 275 -1.43 -8.22 -12.98
N ALA A 276 -0.97 -7.25 -13.79
CA ALA A 276 -0.71 -7.45 -15.21
C ALA A 276 0.55 -8.30 -15.49
N GLU A 277 1.49 -8.37 -14.55
CA GLU A 277 2.72 -9.17 -14.68
C GLU A 277 2.52 -10.67 -14.42
N VAL A 278 1.33 -11.06 -13.91
CA VAL A 278 1.01 -12.44 -13.54
C VAL A 278 -0.19 -12.99 -14.32
N PRO A 279 -0.22 -14.31 -14.63
CA PRO A 279 -1.42 -14.96 -15.14
C PRO A 279 -2.62 -14.77 -14.21
N ARG A 280 -3.84 -14.76 -14.76
CA ARG A 280 -5.08 -14.52 -14.00
C ARG A 280 -5.26 -15.49 -12.84
N GLU A 281 -4.79 -16.73 -13.00
CA GLU A 281 -4.84 -17.80 -12.02
C GLU A 281 -3.97 -17.50 -10.78
N ARG A 282 -2.96 -16.64 -10.94
CA ARG A 282 -2.01 -16.23 -9.89
C ARG A 282 -2.24 -14.79 -9.40
N SER A 283 -3.30 -14.13 -9.87
CA SER A 283 -3.64 -12.75 -9.50
C SER A 283 -3.90 -12.59 -7.99
N GLY A 284 -4.55 -13.57 -7.35
CA GLY A 284 -4.80 -13.57 -5.91
C GLY A 284 -3.51 -13.60 -5.09
N MET A 285 -2.55 -14.45 -5.49
CA MET A 285 -1.22 -14.52 -4.90
C MET A 285 -0.44 -13.21 -5.05
N ALA A 286 -0.41 -12.64 -6.26
CA ALA A 286 0.28 -11.37 -6.51
C ALA A 286 -0.35 -10.19 -5.75
N GLY A 287 -1.68 -10.14 -5.68
CA GLY A 287 -2.41 -9.14 -4.89
C GLY A 287 -2.15 -9.28 -3.39
N GLY A 288 -2.13 -10.50 -2.87
CA GLY A 288 -1.77 -10.80 -1.48
C GLY A 288 -0.34 -10.40 -1.13
N ALA A 289 0.61 -10.73 -2.01
CA ALA A 289 2.00 -10.30 -1.89
C ALA A 289 2.10 -8.78 -1.86
N LEU A 290 1.49 -8.09 -2.84
CA LEU A 290 1.47 -6.64 -2.90
C LEU A 290 0.93 -6.01 -1.62
N ASN A 291 -0.22 -6.48 -1.12
CA ASN A 291 -0.81 -5.95 0.11
C ASN A 291 0.09 -6.20 1.33
N THR A 292 0.77 -7.34 1.37
CA THR A 292 1.67 -7.64 2.48
C THR A 292 2.90 -6.74 2.47
N PHE A 293 3.57 -6.60 1.32
CA PHE A 293 4.71 -5.68 1.20
C PHE A 293 4.32 -4.23 1.48
N ARG A 294 3.08 -3.84 1.14
CA ARG A 294 2.54 -2.53 1.51
C ARG A 294 2.47 -2.34 3.03
N GLN A 295 1.97 -3.33 3.76
CA GLN A 295 1.88 -3.26 5.23
C GLN A 295 3.25 -3.34 5.90
N LEU A 296 4.14 -4.22 5.40
CA LEU A 296 5.53 -4.27 5.87
C LEU A 296 6.25 -2.95 5.63
N GLY A 297 6.04 -2.31 4.48
CA GLY A 297 6.60 -0.98 4.17
C GLY A 297 6.13 0.09 5.15
N LEU A 298 4.84 0.09 5.49
CA LEU A 298 4.31 1.00 6.50
C LEU A 298 4.94 0.75 7.88
N ALA A 299 4.95 -0.50 8.36
CA ALA A 299 5.50 -0.85 9.66
C ALA A 299 7.00 -0.54 9.77
N PHE A 300 7.77 -0.91 8.73
CA PHE A 300 9.20 -0.63 8.65
C PHE A 300 9.47 0.88 8.61
N GLY A 301 8.69 1.61 7.80
CA GLY A 301 8.77 3.07 7.75
C GLY A 301 8.55 3.69 9.13
N ILE A 302 7.52 3.26 9.88
CA ILE A 302 7.21 3.82 11.20
C ILE A 302 8.36 3.58 12.17
N ALA A 303 8.96 2.39 12.18
CA ALA A 303 10.07 2.09 13.08
C ALA A 303 11.34 2.90 12.77
N VAL A 304 11.71 2.99 11.48
CA VAL A 304 12.90 3.75 11.06
C VAL A 304 12.69 5.24 11.30
N PHE A 305 11.55 5.78 10.87
CA PHE A 305 11.21 7.19 11.04
C PHE A 305 11.05 7.55 12.51
N GLY A 306 10.45 6.65 13.32
CA GLY A 306 10.28 6.82 14.76
C GLY A 306 11.60 6.85 15.51
N THR A 307 12.58 6.06 15.09
CA THR A 307 13.93 6.12 15.65
C THR A 307 14.58 7.48 15.37
N VAL A 308 14.51 7.95 14.12
CA VAL A 308 15.05 9.27 13.75
C VAL A 308 14.35 10.39 14.52
N PHE A 309 13.01 10.34 14.58
CA PHE A 309 12.19 11.29 15.30
C PHE A 309 12.54 11.34 16.79
N THR A 310 12.62 10.18 17.45
CA THR A 310 12.92 10.07 18.88
C THR A 310 14.35 10.52 19.20
N ASN A 311 15.33 10.14 18.38
CA ASN A 311 16.72 10.58 18.55
C ASN A 311 16.85 12.10 18.45
N ARG A 312 16.17 12.73 17.47
CA ARG A 312 16.17 14.20 17.33
C ARG A 312 15.53 14.91 18.52
N ILE A 313 14.45 14.36 19.05
CA ILE A 313 13.80 14.87 20.26
C ILE A 313 14.75 14.75 21.46
N ALA A 314 15.45 13.63 21.61
CA ALA A 314 16.42 13.43 22.68
C ALA A 314 17.60 14.42 22.59
N ASP A 315 18.18 14.58 21.40
CA ASP A 315 19.28 15.54 21.15
C ASP A 315 18.87 16.99 21.49
N GLY A 316 17.63 17.34 21.17
CA GLY A 316 17.05 18.65 21.47
C GLY A 316 16.34 18.75 22.83
N HIS A 317 16.62 17.82 23.75
CA HIS A 317 16.13 17.81 25.14
C HIS A 317 14.60 17.90 25.29
N GLY A 318 13.84 17.34 24.35
CA GLY A 318 12.37 17.31 24.42
C GLY A 318 11.68 18.65 24.14
N THR A 319 12.40 19.66 23.65
CA THR A 319 11.81 20.97 23.36
C THR A 319 10.81 20.90 22.20
N PRO A 320 9.78 21.77 22.15
CA PRO A 320 8.86 21.85 21.01
C PRO A 320 9.57 22.06 19.67
N ALA A 321 10.69 22.79 19.66
CA ALA A 321 11.54 22.98 18.49
C ALA A 321 12.21 21.67 18.04
N ALA A 322 12.65 20.82 18.98
CA ALA A 322 13.22 19.51 18.68
C ALA A 322 12.19 18.55 18.07
N VAL A 323 10.93 18.61 18.52
CA VAL A 323 9.82 17.84 17.93
C VAL A 323 9.56 18.27 16.49
N ALA A 324 9.54 19.58 16.23
CA ALA A 324 9.39 20.12 14.87
C ALA A 324 10.57 19.72 13.95
N ASP A 325 11.82 19.79 14.45
CA ASP A 325 13.01 19.37 13.70
C ASP A 325 13.03 17.86 13.43
N GLY A 326 12.62 17.05 14.42
CA GLY A 326 12.46 15.61 14.26
C GLY A 326 11.43 15.26 13.18
N LEU A 327 10.31 15.99 13.13
CA LEU A 327 9.29 15.82 12.09
C LEU A 327 9.80 16.26 10.71
N ASN A 328 10.49 17.41 10.62
CA ASN A 328 11.12 17.85 9.37
C ASN A 328 12.11 16.81 8.84
N THR A 329 12.98 16.28 9.70
CA THR A 329 13.97 15.27 9.33
C THR A 329 13.27 13.99 8.84
N THR A 330 12.20 13.58 9.52
CA THR A 330 11.40 12.43 9.11
C THR A 330 10.76 12.63 7.73
N LEU A 331 10.18 13.81 7.49
CA LEU A 331 9.59 14.18 6.20
C LEU A 331 10.62 14.25 5.08
N LEU A 332 11.84 14.70 5.35
CA LEU A 332 12.96 14.68 4.39
C LEU A 332 13.36 13.24 4.03
N ILE A 333 13.45 12.34 5.01
CA ILE A 333 13.75 10.92 4.76
C ILE A 333 12.61 10.27 3.98
N ALA A 334 11.35 10.57 4.33
CA ALA A 334 10.19 10.10 3.58
C ALA A 334 10.20 10.61 2.13
N SER A 335 10.58 11.87 1.91
CA SER A 335 10.78 12.44 0.56
C SER A 335 11.88 11.71 -0.21
N GLY A 336 13.05 11.50 0.40
CA GLY A 336 14.15 10.74 -0.19
C GLY A 336 13.77 9.29 -0.52
N THR A 337 12.97 8.66 0.33
CA THR A 337 12.44 7.30 0.12
C THR A 337 11.52 7.25 -1.10
N ALA A 338 10.62 8.24 -1.24
CA ALA A 338 9.76 8.36 -2.41
C ALA A 338 10.56 8.66 -3.70
N LEU A 339 11.59 9.50 -3.63
CA LEU A 339 12.49 9.76 -4.77
C LEU A 339 13.24 8.50 -5.19
N ALA A 340 13.79 7.73 -4.24
CA ALA A 340 14.47 6.48 -4.52
C ALA A 340 13.52 5.47 -5.19
N ALA A 341 12.28 5.37 -4.71
CA ALA A 341 11.24 4.56 -5.34
C ALA A 341 10.89 5.05 -6.76
N ALA A 342 10.79 6.37 -6.97
CA ALA A 342 10.53 6.94 -8.28
C ALA A 342 11.64 6.61 -9.28
N ILE A 343 12.91 6.78 -8.87
CA ILE A 343 14.08 6.43 -9.68
C ILE A 343 14.08 4.93 -10.00
N LEU A 344 13.84 4.08 -9.01
CA LEU A 344 13.74 2.63 -9.18
C LEU A 344 12.74 2.27 -10.28
N VAL A 345 11.52 2.82 -10.20
CA VAL A 345 10.45 2.56 -11.18
C VAL A 345 10.80 3.15 -12.55
N LEU A 346 11.25 4.40 -12.62
CA LEU A 346 11.51 5.07 -13.90
C LEU A 346 12.71 4.46 -14.65
N VAL A 347 13.72 3.97 -13.92
CA VAL A 347 14.93 3.40 -14.50
C VAL A 347 14.77 1.93 -14.83
N LEU A 348 14.15 1.12 -13.97
CA LEU A 348 14.13 -0.34 -14.14
C LEU A 348 12.87 -0.86 -14.83
N LEU A 349 11.77 -0.10 -14.83
CA LEU A 349 10.52 -0.47 -15.50
C LEU A 349 10.56 -0.04 -16.99
N ARG A 350 11.46 -0.69 -17.75
CA ARG A 350 11.84 -0.28 -19.13
C ARG A 350 11.10 -0.99 -20.27
N LYS A 351 10.06 -1.78 -20.03
CA LYS A 351 9.24 -2.35 -21.11
C LYS A 351 7.78 -1.92 -20.99
N PRO A 352 7.16 -1.40 -22.07
CA PRO A 352 5.72 -1.42 -22.16
C PRO A 352 5.31 -2.89 -22.15
N ALA A 353 4.51 -3.31 -21.19
CA ALA A 353 3.66 -4.48 -21.38
C ALA A 353 2.86 -4.18 -22.66
N ALA A 354 3.14 -4.90 -23.74
CA ALA A 354 2.41 -4.74 -24.98
C ALA A 354 0.93 -4.97 -24.67
N VAL A 355 0.14 -3.90 -24.76
CA VAL A 355 -1.31 -4.03 -24.80
C VAL A 355 -1.59 -4.84 -26.07
N PRO A 356 -2.18 -6.04 -26.00
CA PRO A 356 -2.58 -6.75 -27.21
C PRO A 356 -3.55 -5.83 -27.96
N ALA A 357 -3.17 -5.42 -29.17
CA ALA A 357 -4.06 -4.68 -30.05
C ALA A 357 -5.31 -5.53 -30.25
N SER A 358 -6.45 -5.04 -29.76
CA SER A 358 -7.74 -5.63 -30.06
C SER A 358 -8.08 -5.30 -31.53
N SER A 359 -7.79 -6.22 -32.44
CA SER A 359 -8.45 -6.31 -33.75
C SER A 359 -9.70 -7.16 -33.63
#